data_AF-A0A920KFG2-F1
#
_entry.id   AF-A0A920KFG2-F1
#
_cell.length_a   1.000
_cell.length_b   1.000
_cell.length_c   1.000
_cell.angle_alpha   90.00
_cell.angle_beta   90.00
_cell.angle_gamma   90.00
#
_symmetry.space_group_name_H-M   'P 1'
#
loop_
_entity.id
_entity.type
_entity.pdbx_description
1 polymer ?
#
loop_
_entity_poly.entity_id
_entity_poly.type
_entity_poly.pdbx_seq_one_letter_code
_entity_poly.pdbx_strand_id
1 'polypeptide(L)'
;MLGANNLTNLDISQKNQFNPFFDCNVNQLTSLDVSQKNCFRYPFYFLVNQISNLDFSQNTNLSYLDCQQNPLVLSLDLSQNINLNWVFYKTINL
;
A
#
# COMPACT_ATOMS: atom_id res chain seq x y z
N MET A 1 12.09 8.00 -5.88
CA MET A 1 12.35 7.28 -4.63
C MET A 1 11.91 8.18 -3.49
N LEU A 2 10.93 7.76 -2.70
CA LEU A 2 10.46 8.45 -1.49
C LEU A 2 10.73 7.63 -0.23
N GLY A 3 11.38 6.47 -0.35
CA GLY A 3 11.73 5.65 0.79
C GLY A 3 12.82 6.28 1.68
N ALA A 4 12.78 5.99 2.98
CA ALA A 4 13.73 6.47 3.98
C ALA A 4 13.83 8.00 4.09
N ASN A 5 12.69 8.71 4.10
CA ASN A 5 12.64 10.17 4.13
C ASN A 5 11.96 10.77 5.37
N ASN A 6 11.68 9.97 6.41
CA ASN A 6 10.95 10.41 7.61
C ASN A 6 9.61 11.11 7.30
N LEU A 7 8.97 10.75 6.18
CA LEU A 7 7.71 11.35 5.77
C LEU A 7 6.62 10.96 6.76
N THR A 8 5.90 11.95 7.27
CA THR A 8 4.68 11.75 8.07
C THR A 8 3.42 11.81 7.21
N ASN A 9 3.51 12.47 6.05
CA ASN A 9 2.44 12.58 5.06
C ASN A 9 2.99 12.38 3.65
N LEU A 10 2.15 11.83 2.77
CA LEU A 10 2.47 11.60 1.37
C LEU A 10 1.22 11.82 0.51
N ASP A 11 1.21 12.91 -0.27
CA ASP A 11 0.17 13.17 -1.26
C ASP A 11 0.56 12.57 -2.61
N ILE A 12 -0.28 11.65 -3.10
CA ILE A 12 -0.15 10.98 -4.38
C ILE A 12 -1.38 11.21 -5.28
N SER A 13 -2.27 12.14 -4.95
CA SER A 13 -3.52 12.42 -5.67
C SER A 13 -3.30 12.70 -7.16
N GLN A 14 -2.22 13.42 -7.50
CA GLN A 14 -1.86 13.75 -8.89
C GLN A 14 -1.20 12.60 -9.66
N LYS A 15 -0.99 11.43 -9.04
CA LYS A 15 -0.36 10.27 -9.69
C LYS A 15 -1.43 9.35 -10.25
N ASN A 16 -1.80 9.57 -11.52
CA ASN A 16 -2.81 8.79 -12.24
C ASN A 16 -2.39 7.32 -12.51
N GLN A 17 -1.09 7.03 -12.50
CA GLN A 17 -0.54 5.68 -12.58
C GLN A 17 0.68 5.57 -11.65
N PHE A 18 0.82 4.43 -10.98
CA PHE A 18 2.05 4.15 -10.24
C PHE A 18 3.13 3.65 -11.17
N ASN A 19 4.31 4.23 -11.04
CA ASN A 19 5.52 3.67 -11.64
C ASN A 19 5.77 2.30 -10.97
N PRO A 20 6.19 1.26 -11.72
CA PRO A 20 6.63 -0.03 -11.16
C PRO A 20 7.64 0.08 -10.00
N PHE A 21 8.34 1.21 -9.91
CA PHE A 21 9.35 1.52 -8.91
C PHE A 21 8.91 2.61 -7.94
N PHE A 22 7.60 2.83 -7.76
CA PHE A 22 7.12 3.73 -6.73
C PHE A 22 7.37 3.10 -5.36
N ASP A 23 8.26 3.73 -4.60
CA ASP A 23 8.73 3.28 -3.30
C ASP A 23 8.58 4.42 -2.29
N CYS A 24 7.78 4.18 -1.26
CA CYS A 24 7.68 5.00 -0.06
C CYS A 24 7.92 4.20 1.23
N ASN A 25 8.71 3.12 1.13
CA ASN A 25 9.10 2.27 2.26
C ASN A 25 9.87 3.07 3.32
N VAL A 26 9.84 2.62 4.57
CA VAL A 26 10.64 3.20 5.66
C VAL A 26 10.33 4.69 5.85
N ASN A 27 9.10 4.98 6.23
CA ASN A 27 8.64 6.31 6.59
C ASN A 27 7.80 6.24 7.89
N GLN A 28 7.15 7.34 8.24
CA GLN A 28 6.30 7.47 9.43
C GLN A 28 4.85 7.76 9.02
N LEU A 29 4.44 7.26 7.85
CA LEU A 29 3.10 7.49 7.32
C LEU A 29 2.07 6.79 8.23
N THR A 30 1.04 7.52 8.64
CA THR A 30 -0.09 6.99 9.41
C THR A 30 -1.31 6.70 8.54
N SER A 31 -1.33 7.28 7.33
CA SER A 31 -2.35 7.09 6.30
C SER A 31 -1.73 7.19 4.90
N LEU A 32 -2.32 6.49 3.94
CA LEU A 32 -1.95 6.58 2.52
C LEU A 32 -3.21 6.37 1.68
N ASP A 33 -3.64 7.41 0.95
CA ASP A 33 -4.81 7.32 0.08
C ASP A 33 -4.46 6.68 -1.27
N VAL A 34 -4.93 5.45 -1.47
CA VAL A 34 -4.78 4.66 -2.69
C VAL A 34 -6.11 4.44 -3.43
N SER A 35 -7.20 5.04 -2.95
CA SER A 35 -8.57 4.76 -3.40
C SER A 35 -8.82 5.14 -4.85
N GLN A 36 -8.09 6.11 -5.41
CA GLN A 36 -8.27 6.57 -6.79
C GLN A 36 -7.33 5.89 -7.80
N LYS A 37 -6.65 4.81 -7.43
CA LYS A 37 -5.50 4.30 -8.20
C LYS A 37 -5.82 3.02 -8.98
N ASN A 38 -6.29 3.16 -10.21
CA ASN A 38 -6.81 2.04 -11.01
C ASN A 38 -5.80 0.99 -11.50
N CYS A 39 -4.48 1.21 -11.33
CA CYS A 39 -3.46 0.35 -11.93
C CYS A 39 -2.30 0.05 -10.96
N PHE A 40 -2.50 -0.90 -10.05
CA PHE A 40 -1.40 -1.64 -9.43
C PHE A 40 -1.07 -2.86 -10.31
N ARG A 41 -0.59 -2.61 -11.53
CA ARG A 41 -0.10 -3.68 -12.42
C ARG A 41 1.24 -4.25 -11.94
N TYR A 42 1.91 -3.53 -11.05
CA TYR A 42 3.21 -3.83 -10.48
C TYR A 42 3.13 -3.77 -8.95
N PRO A 43 4.04 -4.47 -8.25
CA PRO A 43 4.08 -4.43 -6.81
C PRO A 43 4.17 -3.00 -6.28
N PHE A 44 3.26 -2.66 -5.37
CA PHE A 44 3.28 -1.39 -4.66
C PHE A 44 3.79 -1.62 -3.25
N TYR A 45 4.93 -1.02 -2.93
CA TYR A 45 5.61 -1.21 -1.67
C TYR A 45 5.54 0.06 -0.82
N PHE A 46 5.03 -0.10 0.39
CA PHE A 46 4.95 0.94 1.41
C PHE A 46 5.24 0.35 2.81
N LEU A 47 6.19 -0.58 2.84
CA LEU A 47 6.67 -1.31 4.00
C LEU A 47 7.25 -0.37 5.04
N VAL A 48 7.28 -0.81 6.30
CA VAL A 48 7.90 -0.06 7.41
C VAL A 48 7.31 1.35 7.51
N ASN A 49 6.01 1.39 7.80
CA ASN A 49 5.25 2.60 8.06
C ASN A 49 4.35 2.34 9.28
N GLN A 50 3.51 3.31 9.65
CA GLN A 50 2.57 3.22 10.77
C GLN A 50 1.12 3.33 10.28
N ILE A 51 0.82 2.80 9.08
CA ILE A 51 -0.50 2.94 8.49
C ILE A 51 -1.49 2.08 9.27
N SER A 52 -2.64 2.65 9.62
CA SER A 52 -3.69 1.97 10.38
C SER A 52 -4.83 1.46 9.52
N ASN A 53 -5.15 2.17 8.44
CA ASN A 53 -6.25 1.84 7.55
C ASN A 53 -5.79 1.93 6.09
N LEU A 54 -6.21 0.96 5.30
CA LEU A 54 -5.99 0.89 3.86
C LEU A 54 -7.31 0.49 3.21
N ASP A 55 -7.73 1.27 2.21
CA ASP A 55 -8.92 0.99 1.41
C ASP A 55 -8.50 0.67 -0.02
N PHE A 56 -8.69 -0.59 -0.41
CA PHE A 56 -8.42 -1.07 -1.76
C PHE A 56 -9.69 -1.36 -2.58
N SER A 57 -10.87 -0.93 -2.11
CA SER A 57 -12.17 -1.31 -2.68
C SER A 57 -12.34 -0.93 -4.15
N GLN A 58 -11.67 0.14 -4.59
CA GLN A 58 -11.71 0.62 -5.98
C GLN A 58 -10.59 0.01 -6.85
N ASN A 59 -9.61 -0.68 -6.26
CA ASN A 59 -8.46 -1.21 -6.99
C ASN A 59 -8.74 -2.63 -7.53
N THR A 60 -9.81 -2.81 -8.32
CA THR A 60 -10.28 -4.13 -8.80
C THR A 60 -9.27 -4.87 -9.68
N ASN A 61 -8.31 -4.16 -10.28
CA ASN A 61 -7.19 -4.72 -11.06
C ASN A 61 -5.92 -5.02 -10.23
N LEU A 62 -5.95 -4.83 -8.91
CA LEU A 62 -4.83 -5.15 -8.03
C LEU A 62 -4.51 -6.65 -8.09
N SER A 63 -3.28 -7.01 -8.47
CA SER A 63 -2.84 -8.40 -8.58
C SER A 63 -1.85 -8.84 -7.49
N TYR A 64 -1.23 -7.87 -6.81
CA TYR A 64 -0.23 -8.08 -5.77
C TYR A 64 -0.33 -6.97 -4.73
N LEU A 65 -0.39 -7.34 -3.44
CA LEU A 65 -0.35 -6.41 -2.31
C LEU A 65 0.74 -6.83 -1.33
N ASP A 66 1.64 -5.90 -1.02
CA ASP A 66 2.58 -6.05 0.09
C ASP A 66 2.57 -4.78 0.97
N CYS A 67 1.99 -4.94 2.14
CA CYS A 67 1.93 -3.92 3.18
C CYS A 67 2.51 -4.45 4.51
N GLN A 68 3.44 -5.41 4.45
CA GLN A 68 4.13 -5.89 5.64
C GLN A 68 4.77 -4.75 6.43
N GLN A 69 5.02 -5.00 7.71
CA GLN A 69 5.66 -4.03 8.61
C GLN A 69 4.88 -2.70 8.72
N ASN A 70 3.56 -2.75 8.57
CA ASN A 70 2.63 -1.73 9.03
C ASN A 70 1.86 -2.28 10.25
N PRO A 71 2.40 -2.15 11.48
CA PRO A 71 1.87 -2.85 12.65
C PRO A 71 0.47 -2.39 13.07
N LEU A 72 0.00 -1.23 12.58
CA LEU A 72 -1.32 -0.70 12.87
C LEU A 72 -2.41 -1.22 11.90
N VAL A 73 -2.05 -1.89 10.80
CA VAL A 73 -3.03 -2.57 9.93
C VAL A 73 -3.50 -3.84 10.64
N LEU A 74 -4.71 -3.79 11.18
CA LEU A 74 -5.29 -4.92 11.92
C LEU A 74 -6.11 -5.87 11.03
N SER A 75 -6.67 -5.35 9.95
CA SER A 75 -7.51 -6.10 9.00
C SER A 75 -7.46 -5.44 7.63
N LEU A 76 -7.69 -6.23 6.58
CA LEU A 76 -7.89 -5.75 5.22
C LEU A 76 -9.17 -6.35 4.65
N ASP A 77 -10.05 -5.50 4.11
CA ASP A 77 -11.12 -5.95 3.23
C ASP A 77 -10.59 -5.95 1.79
N LEU A 78 -10.49 -7.13 1.20
CA LEU A 78 -10.01 -7.35 -0.16
C LEU A 78 -11.10 -7.97 -1.05
N SER A 79 -12.36 -7.90 -0.63
CA SER A 79 -13.50 -8.53 -1.31
C SER A 79 -13.73 -8.04 -2.75
N GLN A 80 -13.30 -6.81 -3.05
CA GLN A 80 -13.41 -6.20 -4.37
C GLN A 80 -12.18 -6.44 -5.27
N ASN A 81 -11.07 -6.93 -4.70
CA ASN A 81 -9.82 -7.14 -5.42
C ASN A 81 -9.80 -8.51 -6.11
N ILE A 82 -10.75 -8.74 -7.02
CA ILE A 82 -11.01 -10.05 -7.65
C ILE A 82 -9.84 -10.64 -8.44
N ASN A 83 -8.86 -9.80 -8.82
CA ASN A 83 -7.67 -10.21 -9.57
C ASN A 83 -6.43 -10.43 -8.68
N LEU A 84 -6.58 -10.37 -7.35
CA LEU A 84 -5.49 -10.45 -6.39
C LEU A 84 -4.94 -11.88 -6.27
N ASN A 85 -3.66 -12.06 -6.58
CA ASN A 85 -3.01 -13.37 -6.54
C ASN A 85 -2.09 -13.53 -5.32
N TRP A 86 -1.52 -12.43 -4.81
CA TRP A 86 -0.59 -12.45 -3.68
C TRP A 86 -0.88 -11.33 -2.69
N VAL A 87 -0.86 -11.68 -1.40
CA VAL A 87 -1.06 -10.73 -0.29
C VAL A 87 -0.04 -11.00 0.81
N PHE A 88 0.67 -9.96 1.20
CA PHE A 88 1.58 -9.94 2.34
C PHE A 88 1.18 -8.74 3.22
N TYR A 89 0.53 -8.97 4.37
CA TYR A 89 0.01 -7.86 5.20
C TYR A 89 0.25 -8.02 6.70
N LYS A 90 0.97 -9.08 7.09
CA LYS A 90 1.32 -9.34 8.49
C LYS A 90 2.57 -10.21 8.52
N THR A 91 3.59 -9.78 9.24
CA THR A 91 4.66 -10.68 9.66
C THR A 91 4.16 -11.30 10.96
N ILE A 92 3.85 -12.60 10.94
CA ILE A 92 3.71 -13.35 12.18
C ILE A 92 5.13 -13.47 12.73
N ASN A 93 5.51 -12.61 13.68
CA ASN A 93 6.63 -12.94 14.55
C ASN A 93 6.11 -14.07 15.45
N LEU A 94 6.64 -15.28 15.25
CA LEU A 94 6.48 -16.40 16.18
C LEU A 94 7.12 -16.06 17.53
#